data_AF-G5IHB7-F1
#
_entry.id   AF-G5IHB7-F1
#
_cell.length_a   1.000
_cell.length_b   1.000
_cell.length_c   1.000
_cell.angle_alpha   90.00
_cell.angle_beta   90.00
_cell.angle_gamma   90.00
#
_symmetry.space_group_name_H-M   'P 1'
#
loop_
_entity.id
_entity.type
_entity.pdbx_description
1 polymer ?
#
loop_
_entity_poly.entity_id
_entity_poly.type
_entity_poly.pdbx_seq_one_letter_code
_entity_poly.pdbx_strand_id
1 'polypeptide(L)'
;MSAFGIGTNVREVDSGEVRGRQIEIACKTWFTSTGSPRPLSFKYEGDDGMIQSVAVAEIVSSEDKNYSGIPSKEYKCRAIIGGLLHEFKLVFYLESCRWVMVLP
;
A
#
# COMPACT_ATOMS: atom_id res chain seq x y z
N MET A 1 -2.72 9.70 47.00
CA MET A 1 -2.87 10.56 45.81
C MET A 1 -1.60 10.43 44.98
N SER A 2 -1.58 9.53 44.00
CA SER A 2 -0.53 9.47 42.96
C SER A 2 -1.17 8.86 41.71
N ALA A 3 -1.22 9.67 40.66
CA ALA A 3 -1.89 9.39 39.42
C ALA A 3 -1.16 8.29 38.62
N PHE A 4 -1.94 7.37 38.05
CA PHE A 4 -1.47 6.44 37.04
C PHE A 4 -1.02 7.22 35.80
N GLY A 5 0.22 6.98 35.36
CA GLY A 5 0.72 7.44 34.07
C GLY A 5 -0.08 6.81 32.95
N ILE A 6 -1.02 7.57 32.39
CA ILE A 6 -1.70 7.24 31.14
C ILE A 6 -0.65 7.20 30.03
N GLY A 7 -0.30 5.97 29.61
CA GLY A 7 0.39 5.75 28.36
C GLY A 7 -0.35 6.50 27.27
N THR A 8 0.35 7.39 26.58
CA THR A 8 -0.15 8.10 25.41
C THR A 8 -0.51 7.06 24.36
N ASN A 9 -1.76 6.61 24.36
CA ASN A 9 -2.35 5.96 23.20
C ASN A 9 -2.30 6.98 22.08
N VAL A 10 -1.27 6.88 21.23
CA VAL A 10 -1.31 7.44 19.89
C VAL A 10 -2.47 6.69 19.23
N ARG A 11 -3.68 7.25 19.32
CA ARG A 11 -4.80 6.79 18.52
C ARG A 11 -4.33 6.93 17.09
N GLU A 12 -4.12 5.81 16.40
CA GLU A 12 -3.88 5.84 14.96
C GLU A 12 -5.03 6.65 14.35
N VAL A 13 -4.68 7.78 13.76
CA VAL A 13 -5.68 8.69 13.19
C VAL A 13 -6.25 7.99 11.98
N ASP A 14 -7.57 7.78 11.99
CA ASP A 14 -8.29 7.22 10.85
C ASP A 14 -7.95 8.04 9.59
N SER A 15 -7.36 7.37 8.62
CA SER A 15 -6.95 7.92 7.34
C SER A 15 -8.14 8.03 6.37
N GLY A 16 -9.34 7.65 6.82
CA GLY A 16 -10.58 7.66 6.06
C GLY A 16 -10.69 6.46 5.14
N GLU A 17 -11.42 6.65 4.04
CA GLU A 17 -11.54 5.65 2.98
C GLU A 17 -10.44 5.82 1.92
N VAL A 18 -9.99 4.70 1.35
CA VAL A 18 -9.12 4.72 0.18
C VAL A 18 -9.90 5.26 -1.02
N ARG A 19 -9.55 6.47 -1.46
CA ARG A 19 -10.15 7.11 -2.65
C ARG A 19 -9.46 6.64 -3.92
N GLY A 20 -10.27 6.36 -4.95
CA GLY A 20 -9.80 5.90 -6.27
C GLY A 20 -10.21 4.46 -6.58
N ARG A 21 -9.95 4.01 -7.81
CA ARG A 21 -10.26 2.64 -8.22
C ARG A 21 -9.24 1.69 -7.60
N GLN A 22 -9.72 0.76 -6.78
CA GLN A 22 -8.90 -0.29 -6.19
C GLN A 22 -8.88 -1.52 -7.11
N ILE A 23 -7.69 -2.02 -7.40
CA ILE A 23 -7.45 -3.21 -8.23
C ILE A 23 -6.65 -4.20 -7.39
N GLU A 24 -7.15 -5.43 -7.26
CA GLU A 24 -6.43 -6.49 -6.56
C GLU A 24 -5.20 -6.93 -7.37
N ILE A 25 -4.08 -7.13 -6.69
CA ILE A 25 -2.81 -7.45 -7.35
C ILE A 25 -2.08 -8.60 -6.67
N ALA A 26 -1.36 -9.38 -7.47
CA ALA A 26 -0.34 -10.29 -6.96
C ALA A 26 1.00 -9.53 -6.89
N CYS A 27 1.50 -9.27 -5.69
CA CYS A 27 2.70 -8.46 -5.48
C CYS A 27 3.92 -9.31 -5.13
N LYS A 28 5.05 -9.05 -5.80
CA LYS A 28 6.39 -9.52 -5.41
C LYS A 28 7.01 -8.46 -4.51
N THR A 29 7.29 -8.85 -3.28
CA THR A 29 7.67 -7.93 -2.20
C THR A 29 8.87 -8.49 -1.43
N TRP A 30 9.82 -7.63 -1.10
CA TRP A 30 10.81 -7.94 -0.06
C TRP A 30 10.27 -7.55 1.30
N PHE A 31 10.61 -8.33 2.32
CA PHE A 31 10.52 -7.88 3.70
C PHE A 31 11.93 -7.53 4.17
N THR A 32 12.10 -6.34 4.74
CA THR A 32 13.36 -5.95 5.37
C THR A 32 13.59 -6.80 6.63
N SER A 33 14.80 -6.75 7.18
CA SER A 33 15.11 -7.38 8.47
C SER A 33 14.25 -6.86 9.63
N THR A 34 13.66 -5.66 9.49
CA THR A 34 12.71 -5.06 10.44
C THR A 34 11.24 -5.46 10.16
N GLY A 35 10.99 -6.33 9.18
CA GLY A 35 9.66 -6.78 8.81
C GLY A 35 8.85 -5.78 7.97
N SER A 36 9.46 -4.68 7.49
CA SER A 36 8.76 -3.74 6.61
C SER A 36 8.69 -4.30 5.18
N PRO A 37 7.49 -4.39 4.58
CA PRO A 37 7.37 -4.77 3.18
C PRO A 37 7.97 -3.70 2.27
N ARG A 38 8.42 -4.11 1.09
CA ARG A 38 8.89 -3.24 0.01
C ARG A 38 8.51 -3.85 -1.35
N PRO A 39 7.53 -3.27 -2.07
CA PRO A 39 7.08 -3.82 -3.34
C PRO A 39 8.15 -3.65 -4.43
N LEU A 40 8.31 -4.68 -5.27
CA LEU A 40 9.31 -4.70 -6.35
C LEU A 40 8.64 -4.75 -7.73
N SER A 41 7.61 -5.57 -7.85
CA SER A 41 6.84 -5.75 -9.07
C SER A 41 5.49 -6.35 -8.71
N PHE A 42 4.47 -6.14 -9.53
CA PHE A 42 3.17 -6.74 -9.30
C PHE A 42 2.51 -7.15 -10.62
N LYS A 43 1.50 -8.00 -10.50
CA LYS A 43 0.62 -8.37 -11.60
C LYS A 43 -0.81 -8.00 -11.27
N TYR A 44 -1.54 -7.55 -12.27
CA TYR A 44 -2.97 -7.23 -12.17
C TYR A 44 -3.68 -7.67 -13.44
N GLU A 45 -4.97 -7.97 -13.34
CA GLU A 45 -5.82 -8.23 -14.49
C GLU A 45 -6.30 -6.89 -15.07
N GLY A 46 -6.01 -6.66 -16.35
CA GLY A 46 -6.47 -5.49 -17.08
C GLY A 46 -7.97 -5.57 -17.40
N ASP A 47 -8.52 -4.47 -17.88
CA ASP A 47 -9.94 -4.41 -18.29
C ASP A 47 -10.24 -5.33 -19.49
N ASP A 48 -9.21 -5.76 -20.23
CA ASP A 48 -9.26 -6.74 -21.32
C ASP A 48 -9.15 -8.20 -20.85
N GLY A 49 -9.07 -8.45 -19.53
CA GLY A 49 -8.86 -9.76 -18.93
C GLY A 49 -7.41 -10.27 -19.04
N MET A 50 -6.49 -9.47 -19.59
CA MET A 50 -5.09 -9.88 -19.73
C MET A 50 -4.30 -9.55 -18.47
N ILE A 51 -3.46 -10.50 -18.03
CA ILE A 51 -2.58 -10.27 -16.89
C ILE A 51 -1.40 -9.39 -17.30
N GLN A 52 -1.37 -8.19 -16.76
CA GLN A 52 -0.29 -7.22 -16.92
C GLN A 52 0.77 -7.43 -15.83
N SER A 53 2.05 -7.28 -16.18
CA SER A 53 3.17 -7.36 -15.24
C SER A 53 3.90 -6.04 -15.19
N VAL A 54 4.03 -5.46 -14.00
CA VAL A 54 4.60 -4.12 -13.78
C VAL A 54 5.77 -4.20 -12.81
N ALA A 55 6.92 -3.67 -13.22
CA ALA A 55 8.05 -3.44 -12.33
C ALA A 55 7.92 -2.06 -11.67
N VAL A 56 8.06 -1.99 -10.35
CA VAL A 56 8.09 -0.72 -9.63
C VAL A 56 9.41 -0.03 -9.94
N ALA A 57 9.36 1.13 -10.60
CA ALA A 57 10.54 1.89 -10.96
C ALA A 57 11.06 2.72 -9.77
N GLU A 58 10.15 3.33 -9.02
CA GLU A 58 10.47 4.17 -7.87
C GLU A 58 9.37 4.08 -6.80
N ILE A 59 9.78 4.06 -5.53
CA ILE A 59 8.89 4.31 -4.39
C ILE A 59 9.18 5.74 -3.94
N VAL A 60 8.24 6.65 -4.19
CA VAL A 60 8.36 8.08 -3.90
C VAL A 60 8.20 8.35 -2.41
N SER A 61 7.25 7.66 -1.77
CA SER A 61 7.02 7.74 -0.32
C SER A 61 6.35 6.47 0.20
N SER A 62 6.45 6.25 1.50
CA SER A 62 5.74 5.18 2.21
C SER A 62 5.20 5.70 3.54
N GLU A 63 3.95 5.38 3.85
CA GLU A 63 3.26 5.82 5.05
C GLU A 63 2.50 4.65 5.67
N ASP A 64 2.58 4.50 6.99
CA ASP A 64 1.68 3.63 7.73
C ASP A 64 0.33 4.37 7.86
N LYS A 65 -0.75 3.69 7.49
CA LYS A 65 -2.11 4.23 7.40
C LYS A 65 -3.05 3.34 8.20
N ASN A 66 -4.14 3.93 8.66
CA ASN A 66 -5.25 3.18 9.22
C ASN A 66 -6.49 3.54 8.40
N TYR A 67 -6.83 2.71 7.41
CA TYR A 67 -7.96 2.95 6.52
C TYR A 67 -9.21 2.34 7.11
N SER A 68 -10.14 3.17 7.62
CA SER A 68 -11.40 2.72 8.20
C SER A 68 -11.22 1.67 9.31
N GLY A 69 -10.22 1.85 10.17
CA GLY A 69 -9.88 0.91 11.24
C GLY A 69 -8.91 -0.21 10.84
N ILE A 70 -8.51 -0.31 9.56
CA ILE A 70 -7.64 -1.38 9.06
C ILE A 70 -6.19 -0.89 8.94
N PRO A 71 -5.25 -1.44 9.74
CA PRO A 71 -3.83 -1.15 9.63
C PRO A 71 -3.30 -1.53 8.25
N SER A 72 -2.69 -0.55 7.59
CA SER A 72 -2.27 -0.62 6.19
C SER A 72 -0.93 0.08 6.00
N LYS A 73 -0.18 -0.33 4.98
CA LYS A 73 1.02 0.38 4.53
C LYS A 73 0.83 0.85 3.10
N GLU A 74 0.82 2.16 2.90
CA GLU A 74 0.67 2.80 1.60
C GLU A 74 2.05 3.17 1.02
N TYR A 75 2.22 2.94 -0.28
CA TYR A 75 3.39 3.31 -1.04
C TYR A 75 2.98 4.13 -2.25
N LYS A 76 3.42 5.38 -2.33
CA LYS A 76 3.31 6.15 -3.57
C LYS A 76 4.41 5.67 -4.52
N CYS A 77 4.03 5.12 -5.66
CA CYS A 77 4.94 4.46 -6.60
C CYS A 77 4.91 5.11 -7.97
N ARG A 78 6.00 4.93 -8.72
CA ARG A 78 6.07 5.17 -10.16
C ARG A 78 6.47 3.91 -10.89
N ALA A 79 5.88 3.66 -12.06
CA ALA A 79 6.28 2.59 -12.95
C ALA A 79 6.01 2.93 -14.42
N ILE A 80 6.68 2.22 -15.32
CA ILE A 80 6.38 2.28 -16.75
C ILE A 80 5.30 1.23 -17.06
N ILE A 81 4.14 1.67 -17.53
CA ILE A 81 3.02 0.81 -17.97
C ILE A 81 2.65 1.25 -19.37
N GLY A 82 2.61 0.32 -20.34
CA GLY A 82 2.33 0.66 -21.74
C GLY A 82 3.30 1.67 -22.37
N GLY A 83 4.53 1.77 -21.85
CA GLY A 83 5.55 2.74 -22.32
C GLY A 83 5.44 4.14 -21.72
N LEU A 84 4.45 4.40 -20.86
CA LEU A 84 4.26 5.68 -20.18
C LEU A 84 4.61 5.58 -18.69
N LEU A 85 5.12 6.67 -18.13
CA LEU A 85 5.35 6.78 -16.68
C LEU A 85 4.03 7.07 -15.98
N HIS A 86 3.62 6.17 -15.08
CA HIS A 86 2.42 6.32 -14.26
C HIS A 86 2.79 6.49 -12.79
N GLU A 87 2.07 7.38 -12.10
CA GLU A 87 2.05 7.44 -10.63
C GLU A 87 0.78 6.74 -10.11
N PHE A 88 0.92 5.91 -9.09
CA PHE A 88 -0.19 5.22 -8.43
C PHE A 88 0.20 4.89 -6.99
N LYS A 89 -0.75 4.39 -6.21
CA LYS A 89 -0.48 3.90 -4.86
C LYS A 89 -0.56 2.39 -4.82
N LEU A 90 0.31 1.76 -4.05
CA LEU A 90 0.15 0.37 -3.62
C LEU A 90 -0.18 0.36 -2.13
N VAL A 91 -1.22 -0.37 -1.74
CA VAL A 91 -1.62 -0.50 -0.34
C VAL A 91 -1.52 -1.96 0.05
N PHE A 92 -0.75 -2.22 1.11
CA PHE A 92 -0.66 -3.51 1.77
C PHE A 92 -1.52 -3.50 3.03
N TYR A 93 -2.57 -4.32 3.07
CA TYR A 93 -3.39 -4.51 4.26
C TYR A 93 -2.74 -5.57 5.14
N LEU A 94 -2.28 -5.18 6.32
CA LEU A 94 -1.40 -6.03 7.16
C LEU A 94 -2.12 -7.30 7.64
N GLU A 95 -3.36 -7.16 8.12
CA GLU A 95 -4.12 -8.28 8.70
C GLU A 95 -4.49 -9.36 7.68
N SER A 96 -4.87 -8.93 6.47
CA SER A 96 -5.29 -9.85 5.40
C SER A 96 -4.14 -10.26 4.47
N CYS A 97 -2.93 -9.73 4.69
CA CYS A 97 -1.77 -9.93 3.81
C CYS A 97 -2.07 -9.67 2.33
N ARG A 98 -2.98 -8.73 2.03
CA ARG A 98 -3.46 -8.44 0.68
C ARG A 98 -2.85 -7.15 0.14
N TRP A 99 -2.54 -7.15 -1.15
CA TRP A 99 -2.10 -5.97 -1.89
C TRP A 99 -3.19 -5.46 -2.82
N VAL A 100 -3.34 -4.14 -2.90
CA VAL A 100 -4.13 -3.47 -3.93
C VAL A 100 -3.34 -2.34 -4.57
N MET A 101 -3.60 -2.11 -5.86
CA MET A 101 -3.20 -0.90 -6.56
C MET A 101 -4.37 0.09 -6.53
N VAL A 102 -4.08 1.36 -6.25
CA VAL A 102 -5.07 2.44 -6.27
C VAL A 102 -4.66 3.43 -7.33
N LEU A 103 -5.52 3.58 -8.34
CA LEU A 103 -5.38 4.61 -9.37
C LEU A 103 -6.06 5.91 -8.88
N PRO A 104 -5.43 7.08 -9.10
CA PRO A 104 -6.00 8.37 -8.71
C PRO A 104 -7.32 8.69 -9.43
#